data_AF-A0AA42QG02-F1
#
_entry.id   AF-A0AA42QG02-F1
#
_cell.length_a   1.000
_cell.length_b   1.000
_cell.length_c   1.000
_cell.angle_alpha   90.00
_cell.angle_beta   90.00
_cell.angle_gamma   90.00
#
_symmetry.space_group_name_H-M   'P 1'
#
loop_
_entity.id
_entity.type
_entity.pdbx_description
1 polymer ?
#
loop_
_entity_poly.entity_id
_entity_poly.type
_entity_poly.pdbx_seq_one_letter_code
_entity_poly.pdbx_strand_id
1 'polypeptide(L)'
;MASWRFSIRRAAFTLAMIAAGISTTPSAVARETRSVVLVRLSPAASAVLATGLLRGRLKPINGCVYFVDQNGTAYLAAWPYGYSLALDGGTPIGIQGAGSGQVLKFGVAASFGGGHAAELPRSSLATNIPAGCSGPMMTMHLIRQAKESP
;
A
#
# COMPACT_ATOMS: atom_id res chain seq x y z
N MET A 1 -81.75 -18.16 -24.21
CA MET A 1 -82.63 -18.85 -23.26
C MET A 1 -81.79 -19.77 -22.39
N ALA A 2 -82.03 -19.72 -21.06
CA ALA A 2 -81.52 -20.58 -19.97
C ALA A 2 -79.99 -20.80 -19.88
N SER A 3 -79.22 -20.17 -18.99
CA SER A 3 -79.22 -20.18 -17.51
C SER A 3 -79.10 -21.58 -16.88
N TRP A 4 -77.90 -21.92 -16.36
CA TRP A 4 -77.82 -22.52 -15.03
C TRP A 4 -76.46 -22.27 -14.36
N ARG A 5 -76.56 -21.95 -13.06
CA ARG A 5 -75.51 -21.51 -12.14
C ARG A 5 -75.36 -22.58 -11.05
N PHE A 6 -74.13 -22.96 -10.73
CA PHE A 6 -73.67 -23.46 -9.42
C PHE A 6 -72.16 -23.15 -9.40
N SER A 7 -71.58 -22.19 -8.68
CA SER A 7 -71.63 -21.74 -7.28
C SER A 7 -71.05 -22.74 -6.27
N ILE A 8 -70.02 -22.24 -5.54
CA ILE A 8 -69.46 -22.71 -4.25
C ILE A 8 -68.42 -23.86 -4.42
N ARG A 9 -67.19 -23.85 -3.88
CA ARG A 9 -66.64 -23.34 -2.62
C ARG A 9 -65.12 -23.15 -2.74
N ARG A 10 -64.62 -22.17 -2.00
CA ARG A 10 -63.20 -21.86 -1.75
C ARG A 10 -62.43 -23.07 -1.20
N ALA A 11 -61.19 -23.25 -1.64
CA ALA A 11 -60.13 -23.81 -0.81
C ALA A 11 -58.80 -23.15 -1.20
N ALA A 12 -58.45 -22.10 -0.46
CA ALA A 12 -57.11 -21.55 -0.45
C ALA A 12 -56.20 -22.53 0.29
N PHE A 13 -55.09 -22.93 -0.34
CA PHE A 13 -53.94 -23.47 0.37
C PHE A 13 -52.70 -22.70 -0.08
N THR A 14 -52.42 -21.64 0.66
CA THR A 14 -51.15 -20.93 0.67
C THR A 14 -50.08 -21.84 1.27
N LEU A 15 -49.12 -22.27 0.45
CA LEU A 15 -47.89 -22.91 0.92
C LEU A 15 -46.79 -21.84 0.94
N ALA A 16 -46.52 -21.33 2.14
CA ALA A 16 -45.42 -20.43 2.43
C ALA A 16 -44.12 -21.24 2.44
N MET A 17 -43.31 -21.12 1.39
CA MET A 17 -41.92 -21.58 1.40
C MET A 17 -41.05 -20.50 2.05
N ILE A 18 -40.78 -20.67 3.34
CA ILE A 18 -39.69 -19.99 4.04
C ILE A 18 -38.42 -20.79 3.74
N ALA A 19 -37.66 -20.36 2.73
CA ALA A 19 -36.27 -20.78 2.58
C ALA A 19 -35.39 -19.64 3.08
N ALA A 20 -34.77 -19.88 4.25
CA ALA A 20 -33.87 -18.97 4.92
C ALA A 20 -32.75 -18.50 3.98
N GLY A 21 -32.60 -17.19 3.89
CA GLY A 21 -31.48 -16.57 3.21
C GLY A 21 -30.17 -16.92 3.89
N ILE A 22 -29.22 -17.43 3.12
CA ILE A 22 -27.81 -17.25 3.41
C ILE A 22 -27.31 -16.37 2.29
N SER A 23 -27.52 -15.06 2.45
CA SER A 23 -26.78 -14.07 1.69
C SER A 23 -25.31 -14.32 2.00
N THR A 24 -24.60 -15.02 1.11
CA THR A 24 -23.15 -14.96 1.07
C THR A 24 -22.80 -13.51 0.82
N THR A 25 -22.53 -12.76 1.90
CA THR A 25 -21.76 -11.55 1.80
C THR A 25 -20.44 -11.97 1.15
N PRO A 26 -20.09 -11.49 -0.05
CA PRO A 26 -18.69 -11.47 -0.39
C PRO A 26 -18.06 -10.64 0.71
N SER A 27 -17.28 -11.29 1.56
CA SER A 27 -16.28 -10.64 2.37
C SER A 27 -15.32 -10.04 1.34
N ALA A 28 -15.73 -8.90 0.77
CA ALA A 28 -14.81 -7.90 0.30
C ALA A 28 -13.98 -7.64 1.55
N VAL A 29 -12.84 -8.33 1.60
CA VAL A 29 -11.67 -7.84 2.29
C VAL A 29 -11.58 -6.42 1.78
N ALA A 30 -12.13 -5.49 2.57
CA ALA A 30 -11.77 -4.11 2.49
C ALA A 30 -10.26 -4.16 2.74
N ARG A 31 -9.50 -4.31 1.66
CA ARG A 31 -8.19 -3.70 1.57
C ARG A 31 -8.53 -2.27 1.83
N GLU A 32 -8.47 -1.91 3.11
CA GLU A 32 -8.51 -0.54 3.54
C GLU A 32 -7.43 0.10 2.69
N THR A 33 -7.86 0.86 1.68
CA THR A 33 -6.99 1.63 0.81
C THR A 33 -6.48 2.76 1.69
N ARG A 34 -5.68 2.40 2.70
CA ARG A 34 -4.93 3.35 3.50
C ARG A 34 -4.06 4.04 2.48
N SER A 35 -4.28 5.34 2.33
CA SER A 35 -3.41 6.20 1.54
C SER A 35 -1.99 5.90 1.96
N VAL A 36 -1.18 5.39 1.02
CA VAL A 36 0.22 5.10 1.31
C VAL A 36 0.89 6.44 1.65
N VAL A 37 1.77 6.45 2.64
CA VAL A 37 2.48 7.67 3.08
C VAL A 37 3.99 7.44 3.03
N LEU A 38 4.73 8.46 2.61
CA LEU A 38 6.19 8.50 2.75
C LEU A 38 6.55 9.18 4.06
N VAL A 39 7.45 8.56 4.81
CA VAL A 39 8.17 9.25 5.89
C VAL A 39 9.30 10.03 5.25
N ARG A 40 9.32 11.35 5.43
CA ARG A 40 10.33 12.24 4.84
C ARG A 40 11.32 12.71 5.89
N LEU A 41 12.58 12.86 5.50
CA LEU A 41 13.62 13.52 6.28
C LEU A 41 13.46 15.04 6.16
N SER A 42 13.70 15.73 7.26
CA SER A 42 13.88 17.18 7.32
C SER A 42 15.17 17.56 6.61
N PRO A 43 15.20 18.70 5.91
CA PRO A 43 16.45 19.22 5.35
C PRO A 43 17.43 19.54 6.49
N ALA A 44 18.51 18.78 6.61
CA ALA A 44 19.73 19.28 7.23
C ALA A 44 20.61 19.85 6.11
N ALA A 45 21.29 20.98 6.34
CA ALA A 45 22.01 21.78 5.34
C ALA A 45 23.15 21.06 4.57
N SER A 46 23.33 19.76 4.77
CA SER A 46 24.14 18.89 3.94
C SER A 46 23.57 17.48 4.05
N ALA A 47 22.85 17.04 3.02
CA ALA A 47 22.37 15.66 2.95
C ALA A 47 23.59 14.74 2.79
N VAL A 48 24.15 14.29 3.92
CA VAL A 48 25.16 13.24 3.93
C VAL A 48 24.49 11.98 3.40
N LEU A 49 24.74 11.69 2.12
CA LEU A 49 24.32 10.44 1.48
C LEU A 49 25.17 9.32 2.09
N ALA A 50 24.62 8.59 3.06
CA ALA A 50 25.28 7.40 3.56
C ALA A 50 25.35 6.35 2.44
N THR A 51 26.57 6.00 2.02
CA THR A 51 26.84 5.14 0.87
C THR A 51 26.89 3.66 1.27
N GLY A 52 25.74 3.11 1.64
CA GLY A 52 25.54 1.66 1.70
C GLY A 52 24.64 1.21 0.55
N LEU A 53 25.06 0.23 -0.25
CA LEU A 53 24.22 -0.35 -1.31
C LEU A 53 23.47 -1.56 -0.76
N LEU A 54 22.15 -1.48 -0.70
CA LEU A 54 21.27 -2.56 -0.23
C LEU A 54 20.39 -3.06 -1.36
N ARG A 55 20.19 -4.37 -1.44
CA ARG A 55 19.33 -5.00 -2.45
C ARG A 55 18.05 -5.51 -1.81
N GLY A 56 16.92 -5.18 -2.42
CA GLY A 56 15.61 -5.61 -1.91
C GLY A 56 14.48 -4.99 -2.72
N ARG A 57 13.30 -4.88 -2.11
CA ARG A 57 12.08 -4.40 -2.76
C ARG A 57 11.40 -3.35 -1.89
N LEU A 58 10.79 -2.34 -2.50
CA LEU A 58 9.84 -1.49 -1.77
C LEU A 58 8.48 -2.15 -1.73
N LYS A 59 7.84 -2.15 -0.56
CA LYS A 59 6.48 -2.65 -0.38
C LYS A 59 5.64 -1.68 0.45
N PRO A 60 4.38 -1.41 0.05
CA PRO A 60 3.42 -0.80 0.93
C PRO A 60 2.96 -1.84 1.97
N ILE A 61 3.10 -1.50 3.26
CA ILE A 61 2.65 -2.33 4.38
C ILE A 61 1.89 -1.41 5.35
N ASN A 62 0.62 -1.72 5.63
CA ASN A 62 -0.23 -0.94 6.53
C ASN A 62 -0.31 0.57 6.23
N GLY A 63 -0.17 0.96 4.96
CA GLY A 63 -0.19 2.37 4.54
C GLY A 63 1.16 3.09 4.61
N CYS A 64 2.26 2.41 4.91
CA CYS A 64 3.60 3.00 4.90
C CYS A 64 4.51 2.26 3.93
N VAL A 65 5.57 2.93 3.46
CA VAL A 65 6.55 2.33 2.56
C VAL A 65 7.67 1.68 3.37
N TYR A 66 7.90 0.39 3.12
CA TYR A 66 8.98 -0.37 3.72
C TYR A 66 9.96 -0.85 2.64
N PHE A 67 11.24 -0.86 2.99
CA PHE A 67 12.23 -1.67 2.28
C PHE A 67 12.19 -3.09 2.86
N VAL A 68 12.08 -4.08 1.99
CA VAL A 68 12.13 -5.50 2.35
C VAL A 68 13.38 -6.10 1.71
N ASP A 69 14.28 -6.60 2.55
CA ASP A 69 15.52 -7.21 2.08
C ASP A 69 15.28 -8.60 1.45
N GLN A 70 16.36 -9.26 1.06
CA GLN A 70 16.30 -10.59 0.44
C GLN A 70 15.83 -11.69 1.40
N ASN A 71 16.01 -11.50 2.71
CA ASN A 71 15.59 -12.42 3.76
C ASN A 71 14.12 -12.19 4.19
N GLY A 72 13.48 -11.13 3.69
CA GLY A 72 12.11 -10.76 4.03
C GLY A 72 11.99 -9.84 5.24
N THR A 73 13.10 -9.35 5.80
CA THR A 73 13.07 -8.38 6.90
C THR A 73 12.64 -7.02 6.38
N ALA A 74 11.67 -6.40 7.06
CA ALA A 74 11.08 -5.13 6.68
C ALA A 74 11.62 -3.97 7.53
N TYR A 75 12.03 -2.90 6.86
CA TYR A 75 12.54 -1.67 7.45
C TYR A 75 11.71 -0.48 6.97
N LEU A 76 11.24 0.37 7.89
CA LEU A 76 10.50 1.58 7.54
C LEU A 76 11.41 2.50 6.73
N ALA A 77 11.00 2.84 5.50
CA ALA A 77 11.80 3.65 4.60
C ALA A 77 11.58 5.15 4.88
N ALA A 78 12.66 5.84 5.28
CA ALA A 78 12.71 7.28 5.42
C ALA A 78 13.41 7.90 4.20
N TRP A 79 12.76 8.87 3.56
CA TRP A 79 13.17 9.41 2.27
C TRP A 79 13.67 10.85 2.40
N PRO A 80 14.74 11.25 1.73
CA PRO A 80 15.12 12.66 1.66
C PRO A 80 14.04 13.47 0.92
N TYR A 81 14.19 14.79 0.97
CA TYR A 81 13.31 15.68 0.21
C TYR A 81 13.38 15.40 -1.30
N GLY A 82 12.28 15.67 -1.99
CA GLY A 82 12.14 15.49 -3.43
C GLY A 82 11.63 14.11 -3.88
N TYR A 83 11.49 13.14 -2.99
CA TYR A 83 10.83 11.88 -3.31
C TYR A 83 9.31 11.97 -3.08
N SER A 84 8.54 11.36 -3.97
CA SER A 84 7.07 11.33 -3.91
C SER A 84 6.52 9.94 -4.25
N LEU A 85 5.25 9.71 -3.95
CA LEU A 85 4.54 8.56 -4.53
C LEU A 85 4.36 8.79 -6.02
N ALA A 86 4.68 7.77 -6.81
CA ALA A 86 4.17 7.66 -8.16
C ALA A 86 2.74 7.12 -8.10
N LEU A 87 1.82 7.79 -8.77
CA LEU A 87 0.40 7.44 -8.80
C LEU A 87 -0.02 7.04 -10.21
N ASP A 88 -0.90 6.05 -10.30
CA ASP A 88 -1.63 5.68 -11.52
C ASP A 88 -3.12 5.62 -11.18
N GLY A 89 -3.94 6.46 -11.82
CA GLY A 89 -5.36 6.59 -11.49
C GLY A 89 -5.62 6.87 -10.00
N GLY A 90 -4.74 7.61 -9.32
CA GLY A 90 -4.81 7.87 -7.88
C GLY A 90 -4.31 6.74 -6.98
N THR A 91 -3.93 5.59 -7.54
CA THR A 91 -3.38 4.45 -6.81
C THR A 91 -1.85 4.54 -6.73
N PRO A 92 -1.24 4.46 -5.54
CA PRO A 92 0.21 4.40 -5.41
C PRO A 92 0.81 3.17 -6.09
N ILE A 93 1.64 3.38 -7.12
CA ILE A 93 2.33 2.32 -7.88
C ILE A 93 3.81 2.21 -7.54
N GLY A 94 4.39 3.20 -6.87
CA GLY A 94 5.82 3.21 -6.56
C GLY A 94 6.30 4.52 -5.96
N ILE A 95 7.62 4.70 -6.00
CA ILE A 95 8.30 5.92 -5.57
C ILE A 95 8.95 6.59 -6.78
N GLN A 96 8.73 7.89 -6.92
CA GLN A 96 9.38 8.71 -7.93
C GLN A 96 10.55 9.49 -7.32
N GLY A 97 11.71 9.44 -7.98
CA GLY A 97 12.92 10.13 -7.54
C GLY A 97 12.98 11.59 -7.99
N ALA A 98 13.43 12.47 -7.09
CA ALA A 98 13.45 13.93 -7.21
C ALA A 98 14.07 14.51 -8.49
N GLY A 99 15.17 13.94 -8.97
CA GLY A 99 15.97 14.52 -10.05
C GLY A 99 15.94 13.76 -11.36
N SER A 100 15.27 12.59 -11.42
CA SER A 100 15.30 11.73 -12.60
C SER A 100 13.93 11.48 -13.21
N GLY A 101 12.84 11.75 -12.49
CA GLY A 101 11.49 11.37 -12.89
C GLY A 101 11.25 9.87 -12.95
N GLN A 102 12.28 9.03 -12.74
CA GLN A 102 12.16 7.59 -12.76
C GLN A 102 11.29 7.10 -11.61
N VAL A 103 10.42 6.16 -11.95
CA VAL A 103 9.51 5.51 -11.01
C VAL A 103 10.07 4.13 -10.71
N LEU A 104 10.39 3.90 -9.44
CA LEU A 104 10.58 2.55 -8.95
C LEU A 104 9.23 1.99 -8.50
N LYS A 105 8.71 1.02 -9.24
CA LYS A 105 7.44 0.36 -8.91
C LYS A 105 7.58 -0.48 -7.64
N PHE A 106 6.52 -0.50 -6.83
CA PHE A 106 6.46 -1.40 -5.68
C PHE A 106 6.58 -2.86 -6.11
N GLY A 107 7.22 -3.68 -5.27
CA GLY A 107 7.45 -5.10 -5.52
C GLY A 107 8.61 -5.42 -6.46
N VAL A 108 9.15 -4.43 -7.19
CA VAL A 108 10.32 -4.61 -8.06
C VAL A 108 11.60 -4.62 -7.23
N ALA A 109 12.48 -5.58 -7.52
CA ALA A 109 13.79 -5.65 -6.89
C ALA A 109 14.67 -4.52 -7.41
N ALA A 110 15.35 -3.80 -6.52
CA ALA A 110 16.25 -2.73 -6.86
C ALA A 110 17.39 -2.63 -5.84
N SER A 111 18.37 -1.81 -6.18
CA SER A 111 19.42 -1.39 -5.27
C SER A 111 19.11 -0.01 -4.72
N PHE A 112 19.23 0.13 -3.42
CA PHE A 112 19.00 1.36 -2.68
C PHE A 112 20.31 1.78 -2.05
N GLY A 113 20.61 3.06 -2.16
CA GLY A 113 21.59 3.72 -1.30
C GLY A 113 20.95 3.98 0.05
N GLY A 114 21.73 3.84 1.11
CA GLY A 114 21.22 4.11 2.44
C GLY A 114 22.18 3.68 3.53
N GLY A 115 22.08 4.37 4.67
CA GLY A 115 22.71 3.98 5.93
C GLY A 115 21.67 3.51 6.94
N HIS A 116 22.14 3.02 8.09
CA HIS A 116 21.26 2.69 9.21
C HIS A 116 20.64 3.96 9.78
N ALA A 117 19.30 4.04 9.81
CA ALA A 117 18.63 5.21 10.38
C ALA A 117 18.53 5.16 11.91
N ALA A 118 19.09 4.14 12.57
CA ALA A 118 19.27 4.14 14.03
C ALA A 118 20.14 5.33 14.49
N GLU A 119 20.95 5.88 13.58
CA GLU A 119 21.76 7.08 13.81
C GLU A 119 21.00 8.38 13.52
N LEU A 120 19.79 8.33 12.95
CA LEU A 120 18.97 9.49 12.65
C LEU A 120 17.96 9.77 13.77
N PRO A 121 18.06 10.91 14.47
CA PRO A 121 17.03 11.33 15.41
C PRO A 121 15.66 11.48 14.73
N ARG A 122 14.57 11.11 15.41
CA ARG A 122 13.20 11.33 14.88
C ARG A 122 12.89 12.80 14.57
N SER A 123 13.55 13.75 15.24
CA SER A 123 13.45 15.19 14.96
C SER A 123 13.95 15.57 13.56
N SER A 124 14.73 14.70 12.92
CA SER A 124 15.18 14.85 11.54
C SER A 124 14.13 14.39 10.51
N LEU A 125 12.86 14.16 10.90
CA LEU A 125 11.78 13.81 9.98
C LEU A 125 10.87 15.02 9.71
N ALA A 126 10.64 15.34 8.43
CA ALA A 126 9.79 16.46 8.00
C ALA A 126 8.31 16.20 8.33
N THR A 127 7.93 14.94 8.47
CA THR A 127 6.62 14.53 8.97
C THR A 127 6.86 13.53 10.08
N ASN A 128 6.17 13.70 11.21
CA ASN A 128 6.17 12.71 12.27
C ASN A 128 5.77 11.34 11.70
N ILE A 129 6.35 10.27 12.25
CA ILE A 129 6.01 8.91 11.84
C ILE A 129 4.51 8.70 12.06
N PRO A 130 3.71 8.42 11.02
CA PRO A 130 2.28 8.24 11.17
C PRO A 130 1.95 7.08 12.12
N ALA A 131 0.84 7.20 12.85
CA ALA A 131 0.34 6.12 13.68
C ALA A 131 0.11 4.85 12.82
N GLY A 132 0.73 3.74 13.21
CA GLY A 132 0.70 2.48 12.44
C GLY A 132 1.94 2.20 11.58
N CYS A 133 2.80 3.19 11.35
CA CYS A 133 4.16 2.97 10.86
C CYS A 133 5.09 2.69 12.04
N SER A 134 5.79 1.55 12.06
CA SER A 134 6.67 1.17 13.18
C SER A 134 7.80 0.25 12.73
N GLY A 135 8.70 -0.10 13.65
CA GLY A 135 9.84 -0.98 13.38
C GLY A 135 11.15 -0.22 13.12
N PRO A 136 12.22 -0.95 12.76
CA PRO A 136 13.51 -0.36 12.47
C PRO A 136 13.42 0.52 11.22
N MET A 137 14.05 1.69 11.26
CA MET A 137 14.04 2.66 10.17
C MET A 137 15.32 2.58 9.35
N MET A 138 15.23 2.92 8.06
CA MET A 138 16.39 3.00 7.18
C MET A 138 16.24 4.16 6.20
N THR A 139 17.34 4.86 5.94
CA THR A 139 17.37 5.99 5.02
C THR A 139 17.45 5.46 3.59
N MET A 140 16.54 5.88 2.72
CA MET A 140 16.46 5.38 1.35
C MET A 140 16.81 6.45 0.32
N HIS A 141 17.79 6.15 -0.53
CA HIS A 141 18.12 6.86 -1.74
C HIS A 141 18.05 5.88 -2.92
N LEU A 142 17.40 6.28 -4.01
CA LEU A 142 17.45 5.46 -5.23
C LEU A 142 18.82 5.65 -5.89
N ILE A 143 19.65 4.61 -5.85
CA ILE A 143 20.84 4.53 -6.69
C ILE A 143 20.37 3.98 -8.03
N ARG A 144 20.59 4.71 -9.12
CA ARG A 144 20.26 4.22 -10.47
C ARG A 144 20.83 2.80 -10.61
N GLN A 145 19.98 1.86 -11.00
CA GLN A 145 20.45 0.53 -11.37
C GLN A 145 21.45 0.71 -12.52
N ALA A 146 22.63 0.07 -12.41
CA ALA A 146 23.39 -0.23 -13.61
C ALA A 146 22.46 -1.04 -14.52
N LYS A 147 22.30 -0.59 -15.76
CA LYS A 147 21.60 -1.35 -16.80
C LYS A 147 22.17 -2.76 -16.77
N GLU A 148 21.35 -3.76 -16.41
CA GLU A 148 21.75 -5.14 -16.57
C GLU A 148 21.93 -5.34 -18.08
N SER A 149 23.19 -5.41 -18.51
CA SER A 149 23.53 -5.70 -19.89
C SER A 149 23.11 -7.14 -20.18
N PRO A 150 22.47 -7.41 -21.33
CA PRO A 150 22.08 -8.75 -21.74
C PRO A 150 23.28 -9.68 -21.90
#